data_AF-A0A7K0Y5N3-F1
#
_entry.id   AF-A0A7K0Y5N3-F1
#
_cell.length_a   1.000
_cell.length_b   1.000
_cell.length_c   1.000
_cell.angle_alpha   90.00
_cell.angle_beta   90.00
_cell.angle_gamma   90.00
#
_symmetry.space_group_name_H-M   'P 1'
#
loop_
_entity.id
_entity.type
_entity.pdbx_description
1 polymer ?
#
loop_
_entity_poly.entity_id
_entity_poly.type
_entity_poly.pdbx_seq_one_letter_code
_entity_poly.pdbx_strand_id
1 'polypeptide(L)'
;YDSVYEVFDPQRCGATRISRARIVGKHCESGDILVNDAPVPDGVAVDDLLVMPVTGAYGYAMASNYNKVLRPAVVFVRNGSARLVIRRETPDDLVRLDV
;
A
#
# COMPACT_ATOMS: atom_id res chain seq x y z
N TYR A 1 9.71 -7.76 -15.88
CA TYR A 1 9.00 -8.67 -14.97
C TYR A 1 10.05 -9.24 -14.03
N ASP A 2 10.45 -8.44 -13.04
CA ASP A 2 11.36 -8.78 -11.91
C ASP A 2 11.56 -7.49 -11.08
N SER A 3 10.53 -6.62 -11.04
CA SER A 3 10.64 -5.34 -10.37
C SER A 3 10.67 -5.57 -8.88
N VAL A 4 11.80 -5.27 -8.26
CA VAL A 4 11.95 -5.29 -6.82
C VAL A 4 11.25 -4.05 -6.26
N TYR A 5 10.19 -4.26 -5.49
CA TYR A 5 9.55 -3.18 -4.74
C TYR A 5 10.25 -3.02 -3.40
N GLU A 6 10.59 -1.78 -3.07
CA GLU A 6 11.14 -1.41 -1.77
C GLU A 6 10.01 -1.12 -0.79
N VAL A 7 10.26 -1.33 0.50
CA VAL A 7 9.42 -0.81 1.57
C VAL A 7 10.31 -0.07 2.56
N PHE A 8 9.82 1.06 3.07
CA PHE A 8 10.50 1.80 4.12
C PHE A 8 9.51 2.36 5.13
N ASP A 9 10.02 2.62 6.33
CA ASP A 9 9.31 3.38 7.36
C ASP A 9 9.67 4.87 7.22
N PRO A 10 8.70 5.76 6.92
CA PRO A 10 8.94 7.18 6.75
C PRO A 10 9.30 7.92 8.05
N GLN A 11 9.01 7.36 9.22
CA GLN A 11 9.42 7.92 10.52
C GLN A 11 10.87 7.54 10.87
N ARG A 12 11.37 6.44 10.30
CA ARG A 12 12.70 5.89 10.54
C ARG A 12 13.53 5.78 9.26
N CYS A 13 13.46 6.78 8.37
CA CYS A 13 14.12 6.76 7.05
C CYS A 13 15.62 6.45 7.11
N GLY A 14 16.33 6.96 8.12
CA GLY A 14 17.77 6.77 8.30
C GLY A 14 18.15 5.56 9.17
N ALA A 15 17.19 4.77 9.64
CA ALA A 15 17.48 3.60 10.46
C ALA A 15 18.08 2.48 9.61
N THR A 16 19.01 1.74 10.20
CA THR A 16 19.55 0.52 9.61
C THR A 16 18.45 -0.51 9.43
N ARG A 17 18.37 -1.14 8.25
CA ARG A 17 17.33 -2.12 7.89
C ARG A 17 17.92 -3.53 7.83
N ILE A 18 18.18 -4.11 8.99
CA ILE A 18 18.82 -5.44 9.13
C ILE A 18 17.82 -6.59 9.27
N SER A 19 16.60 -6.32 9.74
CA SER A 19 15.53 -7.31 9.79
C SER A 19 14.95 -7.59 8.41
N ARG A 20 14.51 -8.83 8.18
CA ARG A 20 13.81 -9.26 6.96
C ARG A 20 12.37 -9.60 7.28
N ALA A 21 11.44 -9.10 6.48
CA ALA A 21 10.02 -9.39 6.63
C ALA A 21 9.37 -9.62 5.25
N ARG A 22 8.32 -10.44 5.22
CA ARG A 22 7.41 -10.50 4.07
C ARG A 22 6.29 -9.50 4.28
N ILE A 23 6.12 -8.57 3.34
CA ILE A 23 5.02 -7.62 3.36
C ILE A 23 3.85 -8.24 2.61
N VAL A 24 2.78 -8.51 3.34
CA VAL A 24 1.55 -9.13 2.84
C VAL A 24 0.39 -8.15 2.91
N GLY A 25 -0.60 -8.35 2.06
CA GLY A 25 -1.87 -7.66 2.19
C GLY A 25 -2.79 -8.34 3.20
N LYS A 26 -4.08 -7.99 3.14
CA LYS A 26 -5.12 -8.46 4.07
C LYS A 26 -6.17 -9.35 3.41
N HIS A 27 -6.00 -9.69 2.15
CA HIS A 27 -6.92 -10.58 1.45
C HIS A 27 -6.81 -11.99 2.04
N CYS A 28 -7.91 -12.74 2.05
CA CYS A 28 -7.94 -14.14 2.46
C CYS A 28 -7.34 -15.06 1.38
N GLU A 29 -6.15 -14.71 0.89
CA GLU A 29 -5.41 -15.45 -0.13
C GLU A 29 -3.94 -15.50 0.26
N SER A 30 -3.37 -16.70 0.34
CA SER A 30 -1.96 -16.91 0.69
C SER A 30 -0.99 -16.26 -0.31
N GLY A 31 -1.46 -15.98 -1.53
CA GLY A 31 -0.72 -15.27 -2.57
C GLY A 31 -0.76 -13.74 -2.47
N ASP A 32 -1.45 -13.16 -1.48
CA ASP A 32 -1.52 -11.71 -1.27
C ASP A 32 -0.21 -11.14 -0.72
N ILE A 33 0.82 -11.17 -1.55
CA ILE A 33 2.18 -10.76 -1.22
C ILE A 33 2.51 -9.49 -1.99
N LEU A 34 2.86 -8.42 -1.26
CA LEU A 34 3.31 -7.15 -1.82
C LEU A 34 4.81 -7.14 -2.06
N VAL A 35 5.59 -7.58 -1.05
CA VAL A 35 7.04 -7.74 -1.14
C VAL A 35 7.45 -9.02 -0.42
N ASN A 36 8.08 -9.93 -1.16
CA ASN A 36 8.45 -11.26 -0.64
C ASN A 36 9.48 -11.20 0.49
N ASP A 37 10.43 -10.27 0.38
CA ASP A 37 11.59 -10.20 1.24
C ASP A 37 12.09 -8.75 1.36
N ALA A 38 11.46 -8.00 2.26
CA ALA A 38 11.71 -6.58 2.48
C ALA A 38 12.72 -6.37 3.62
N PRO A 39 13.79 -5.58 3.42
CA PRO A 39 14.62 -5.11 4.51
C PRO A 39 13.87 -4.01 5.28
N VAL A 40 13.68 -4.21 6.59
CA VAL A 40 12.97 -3.27 7.46
C VAL A 40 13.81 -2.93 8.69
N PRO A 41 13.56 -1.77 9.35
CA PRO A 41 14.14 -1.50 10.66
C PRO A 41 13.75 -2.59 11.67
N ASP A 42 14.58 -2.80 12.68
CA ASP A 42 14.19 -3.62 13.82
C ASP A 42 13.03 -2.95 14.59
N GLY A 43 12.17 -3.78 15.18
CA GLY A 43 11.05 -3.29 15.99
C GLY A 43 9.95 -2.60 15.18
N VAL A 44 9.68 -3.04 13.95
CA VAL A 44 8.41 -2.71 13.29
C VAL A 44 7.27 -3.34 14.07
N ALA A 45 6.24 -2.56 14.36
CA ALA A 45 5.11 -2.96 15.19
C ALA A 45 3.77 -2.56 14.56
N VAL A 46 2.67 -2.99 15.19
CA VAL A 46 1.33 -2.48 14.89
C VAL A 46 1.33 -0.96 15.07
N ASP A 47 0.55 -0.26 14.24
CA ASP A 47 0.46 1.19 14.15
C ASP A 47 1.64 1.92 13.49
N ASP A 48 2.73 1.21 13.14
CA ASP A 48 3.77 1.77 12.27
C ASP A 48 3.26 1.96 10.83
N LEU A 49 3.77 2.99 10.16
CA LEU A 49 3.50 3.23 8.74
C LEU A 49 4.63 2.65 7.89
N LEU A 50 4.26 1.89 6.87
CA LEU A 50 5.16 1.45 5.81
C LEU A 50 4.76 2.08 4.48
N VAL A 51 5.77 2.48 3.71
CA VAL A 51 5.60 3.13 2.41
C VAL A 51 6.28 2.29 1.33
N MET A 52 5.54 2.05 0.25
CA MET A 52 6.03 1.38 -0.96
C MET A 52 6.10 2.41 -2.11
N PRO A 53 7.30 2.86 -2.52
CA PRO A 53 7.46 3.80 -3.62
C PRO A 53 7.25 3.10 -4.98
N VAL A 54 7.29 3.89 -6.06
CA VAL A 54 7.26 3.39 -7.46
C VAL A 54 5.95 2.67 -7.81
N THR A 55 4.84 2.99 -7.12
CA THR A 55 3.50 2.42 -7.36
C THR A 55 2.64 3.24 -8.34
N GLY A 56 3.23 4.26 -8.98
CA GLY A 56 2.49 5.22 -9.82
C GLY A 56 1.98 4.64 -11.15
N ALA A 57 2.71 3.67 -11.72
CA ALA A 57 2.27 2.97 -12.93
C ALA A 57 1.62 1.63 -12.55
N TYR A 58 0.51 1.31 -13.22
CA TYR A 58 -0.24 0.05 -13.10
C TYR A 58 -0.84 -0.29 -11.72
N GLY A 59 -0.39 0.31 -10.61
CA GLY A 59 -0.91 0.04 -9.27
C GLY A 59 -2.40 0.37 -9.13
N TYR A 60 -2.75 1.67 -9.15
CA TYR A 60 -4.16 2.07 -9.05
C TYR A 60 -4.99 1.60 -10.27
N ALA A 61 -4.38 1.59 -11.47
CA ALA A 61 -5.07 1.22 -12.70
C ALA A 61 -5.51 -0.25 -12.73
N MET A 62 -4.77 -1.15 -12.08
CA MET A 62 -5.12 -2.58 -11.97
C MET A 62 -5.78 -2.93 -10.63
N ALA A 63 -6.10 -1.95 -9.78
CA ALA A 63 -6.75 -2.20 -8.49
C ALA A 63 -8.11 -2.87 -8.68
N SER A 64 -8.47 -3.77 -7.78
CA SER A 64 -9.75 -4.48 -7.76
C SER A 64 -10.44 -4.31 -6.41
N ASN A 65 -11.70 -4.75 -6.32
CA ASN A 65 -12.43 -4.85 -5.07
C ASN A 65 -12.45 -6.28 -4.53
N TYR A 66 -11.34 -7.01 -4.72
CA TYR A 66 -11.23 -8.38 -4.22
C TYR A 66 -11.45 -8.41 -2.70
N ASN A 67 -12.18 -9.42 -2.22
CA ASN A 67 -12.69 -9.49 -0.83
C ASN A 67 -13.41 -8.22 -0.35
N LYS A 68 -14.07 -7.49 -1.26
CA LYS A 68 -14.78 -6.23 -0.99
C LYS A 68 -13.89 -5.16 -0.33
N VAL A 69 -12.58 -5.21 -0.56
CA VAL A 69 -11.66 -4.15 -0.13
C VAL A 69 -11.90 -2.90 -0.99
N LEU A 70 -12.05 -1.76 -0.32
CA LEU A 70 -12.29 -0.46 -0.96
C LEU A 70 -11.01 0.05 -1.63
N ARG A 71 -11.11 0.54 -2.87
CA ARG A 71 -9.96 1.18 -3.53
C ARG A 71 -9.51 2.41 -2.73
N PRO A 72 -8.19 2.60 -2.55
CA PRO A 72 -7.64 3.66 -1.72
C PRO A 72 -7.85 5.04 -2.35
N ALA A 73 -7.74 6.09 -1.54
CA ALA A 73 -7.65 7.45 -2.06
C ALA A 73 -6.31 7.69 -2.79
N VAL A 74 -6.31 8.62 -3.75
CA VAL A 74 -5.09 9.15 -4.36
C VAL A 74 -5.00 10.64 -4.05
N VAL A 75 -3.83 11.08 -3.60
CA VAL A 75 -3.55 12.46 -3.18
C VAL A 75 -2.33 12.96 -3.95
N PHE A 76 -2.41 14.18 -4.46
CA PHE A 76 -1.26 14.89 -5.02
C PHE A 76 -0.68 15.84 -3.97
N VAL A 77 0.64 15.85 -3.84
CA VAL A 77 1.36 16.73 -2.92
C VAL A 77 2.32 17.61 -3.72
N ARG A 78 2.30 18.91 -3.47
CA ARG A 78 3.23 19.88 -4.07
C ARG A 78 3.48 21.02 -3.10
N ASN A 79 4.75 21.33 -2.83
CA ASN A 79 5.17 22.46 -2.00
C ASN A 79 4.48 22.51 -0.63
N GLY A 80 4.41 21.38 0.08
CA GLY A 80 3.76 21.28 1.39
C GLY A 80 2.23 21.23 1.36
N SER A 81 1.59 21.42 0.21
CA SER A 81 0.14 21.34 0.05
C SER A 81 -0.29 19.99 -0.51
N ALA A 82 -1.30 19.38 0.09
CA ALA A 82 -1.91 18.13 -0.33
C ALA A 82 -3.33 18.34 -0.88
N ARG A 83 -3.68 17.64 -1.97
CA ARG A 83 -5.02 17.67 -2.58
C ARG A 83 -5.49 16.27 -2.94
N LEU A 84 -6.70 15.93 -2.51
CA LEU A 84 -7.39 14.72 -2.94
C LEU A 84 -7.68 14.78 -4.44
N VAL A 85 -7.26 13.76 -5.19
CA VAL A 85 -7.53 13.64 -6.64
C VAL A 85 -8.45 12.48 -6.96
N ILE A 86 -8.42 11.42 -6.15
CA ILE A 86 -9.39 10.34 -6.19
C ILE A 86 -9.82 10.05 -4.76
N ARG A 87 -11.11 10.14 -4.47
CA ARG A 87 -11.64 9.78 -3.14
C ARG A 87 -11.50 8.28 -2.92
N ARG A 88 -11.36 7.87 -1.66
CA ARG A 88 -11.51 6.46 -1.28
C ARG A 88 -12.93 6.00 -1.64
N GLU A 89 -13.05 4.76 -2.05
CA GLU A 89 -14.36 4.13 -2.16
C GLU A 89 -15.00 3.95 -0.77
N THR A 90 -16.31 3.77 -0.78
CA THR A 90 -17.17 3.56 0.38
C THR A 90 -17.91 2.23 0.20
N PRO A 91 -18.48 1.65 1.26
CA PRO A 91 -19.32 0.45 1.12
C PRO A 91 -20.43 0.61 0.08
N ASP A 92 -21.01 1.80 -0.06
CA ASP A 92 -22.06 2.10 -1.05
C ASP A 92 -21.55 1.96 -2.50
N ASP A 93 -20.28 2.30 -2.75
CA ASP A 93 -19.67 2.12 -4.08
C ASP A 93 -19.59 0.63 -4.48
N LEU A 94 -19.48 -0.29 -3.50
CA LEU A 94 -19.36 -1.73 -3.73
C LEU A 94 -20.68 -2.40 -4.12
N VAL A 95 -21.81 -1.75 -3.82
CA VAL A 95 -23.17 -2.26 -4.04
C VAL A 95 -23.94 -1.41 -5.05
N ARG A 96 -23.30 -0.41 -5.66
CA ARG A 96 -23.93 0.51 -6.63
C ARG A 96 -24.52 -0.16 -7.87
N LEU A 97 -24.26 -1.46 -8.07
CA LEU A 97 -24.74 -2.28 -9.19
C LEU A 97 -25.72 -3.37 -8.75
N ASP A 98 -26.00 -3.48 -7.45
CA ASP A 98 -26.97 -4.43 -6.91
C ASP A 98 -28.41 -3.96 -7.28
N VAL A 99 -29.34 -4.90 -7.45
CA VAL A 99 -30.75 -4.67 -7.85
C VAL A 99 -31.75 -5.08 -6.78
#